data_AF-A0A8J8K220-F1
#
_entry.id   AF-A0A8J8K220-F1
#
_cell.length_a   1.000
_cell.length_b   1.000
_cell.length_c   1.000
_cell.angle_alpha   90.00
_cell.angle_beta   90.00
_cell.angle_gamma   90.00
#
_symmetry.space_group_name_H-M   'P 1'
#
loop_
_entity.id
_entity.type
_entity.pdbx_description
1 polymer ?
#
loop_
_entity_poly.entity_id
_entity_poly.type
_entity_poly.pdbx_seq_one_letter_code
_entity_poly.pdbx_strand_id
1 'polypeptide(L)'
;MIEEESSSTDLAQTIFNEVMDEIEEEIMDGLGELITEEKLKTIITEIQEAVKEKISEIIPEDVSEDISEVQKFIIGEKIARVVTKDAKTKLADLVSVIVEKTYEVLYELRNEIIEEVFEETEIEEEE
;
A
#
# COMPACT_ATOMS: atom_id res chain seq x y z
N MET A 1 -1.09 -29.48 33.74
CA MET A 1 -0.99 -29.75 32.29
C MET A 1 -1.88 -28.72 31.60
N ILE A 2 -1.39 -27.48 31.51
CA ILE A 2 -2.03 -26.31 30.88
C ILE A 2 -0.86 -25.43 30.40
N GLU A 3 -0.03 -25.93 29.49
CA GLU A 3 1.07 -25.14 28.90
C GLU A 3 1.06 -25.17 27.36
N GLU A 4 0.19 -25.97 26.71
CA GLU A 4 0.20 -26.10 25.25
C GLU A 4 -0.67 -25.07 24.50
N GLU A 5 -1.71 -24.50 25.12
CA GLU A 5 -2.54 -23.48 24.44
C GLU A 5 -1.82 -22.13 24.24
N SER A 6 -0.75 -21.86 25.01
CA SER A 6 -0.03 -20.58 24.95
C SER A 6 0.93 -20.47 23.75
N SER A 7 1.42 -21.59 23.21
CA SER A 7 2.48 -21.57 22.18
C SER A 7 1.94 -21.32 20.77
N SER A 8 0.71 -21.78 20.49
CA SER A 8 0.13 -21.70 19.14
C SER A 8 -0.33 -20.30 18.76
N THR A 9 -0.96 -19.58 19.69
CA THR A 9 -1.41 -18.20 19.48
C THR A 9 -0.24 -17.23 19.27
N ASP A 10 0.91 -17.50 19.92
CA ASP A 10 2.10 -16.65 19.84
C ASP A 10 2.77 -16.72 18.46
N LEU A 11 2.80 -17.90 17.83
CA LEU A 11 3.39 -18.05 16.50
C LEU A 11 2.52 -17.42 15.41
N ALA A 12 1.20 -17.62 15.46
CA ALA A 12 0.27 -17.00 14.52
C ALA A 12 0.36 -15.47 14.57
N GLN A 13 0.44 -14.90 15.78
CA GLN A 13 0.61 -13.47 15.97
C GLN A 13 1.98 -12.98 15.48
N THR A 14 3.05 -13.75 15.70
CA THR A 14 4.39 -13.44 15.19
C THR A 14 4.39 -13.34 13.67
N ILE A 15 3.86 -14.35 12.97
CA ILE A 15 3.78 -14.35 11.50
C ILE A 15 2.96 -13.16 11.01
N PHE A 16 1.82 -12.88 11.66
CA PHE A 16 0.99 -11.74 11.31
C PHE A 16 1.77 -10.42 11.42
N ASN A 17 2.48 -10.21 12.51
CA ASN A 17 3.26 -8.98 12.74
C ASN A 17 4.40 -8.85 11.73
N GLU A 18 5.17 -9.91 11.50
CA GLU A 18 6.25 -9.92 10.50
C GLU A 18 5.72 -9.53 9.11
N VAL A 19 4.55 -10.04 8.71
CA VAL A 19 3.94 -9.66 7.43
C VAL A 19 3.53 -8.19 7.40
N MET A 20 3.01 -7.64 8.51
CA MET A 20 2.64 -6.22 8.57
C MET A 20 3.87 -5.32 8.50
N ASP A 21 4.94 -5.68 9.20
CA ASP A 21 6.21 -4.96 9.22
C ASP A 21 6.86 -4.99 7.83
N GLU A 22 6.88 -6.14 7.16
CA GLU A 22 7.42 -6.27 5.80
C GLU A 22 6.64 -5.42 4.78
N ILE A 23 5.30 -5.35 4.90
CA ILE A 23 4.47 -4.48 4.06
C ILE A 23 4.87 -3.01 4.25
N GLU A 24 5.13 -2.59 5.49
CA GLU A 24 5.56 -1.24 5.79
C GLU A 24 6.93 -0.94 5.18
N GLU A 25 7.92 -1.81 5.43
CA GLU A 25 9.30 -1.65 4.93
C GLU A 25 9.36 -1.59 3.40
N GLU A 26 8.76 -2.56 2.70
CA GLU A 26 8.81 -2.63 1.23
C GLU A 26 8.12 -1.43 0.57
N ILE A 27 7.03 -0.91 1.15
CA ILE A 27 6.35 0.28 0.61
C ILE A 27 7.18 1.53 0.88
N MET A 28 7.76 1.67 2.06
CA MET A 28 8.63 2.81 2.38
C MET A 28 9.86 2.83 1.47
N ASP A 29 10.51 1.69 1.25
CA ASP A 29 11.67 1.57 0.37
C ASP A 29 11.31 1.83 -1.10
N GLY A 30 10.17 1.32 -1.56
CA GLY A 30 9.75 1.46 -2.95
C GLY A 30 9.22 2.85 -3.32
N LEU A 31 8.60 3.58 -2.39
CA LEU A 31 7.88 4.83 -2.67
C LEU A 31 8.31 6.04 -1.83
N GLY A 32 9.21 5.86 -0.86
CA GLY A 32 9.70 6.87 0.09
C GLY A 32 10.16 8.17 -0.55
N GLU A 33 10.81 8.07 -1.72
CA GLU A 33 11.33 9.23 -2.45
C GLU A 33 10.30 9.90 -3.38
N LEU A 34 9.18 9.22 -3.65
CA LEU A 34 8.20 9.65 -4.65
C LEU A 34 7.02 10.40 -4.04
N ILE A 35 6.69 10.12 -2.78
CA ILE A 35 5.47 10.57 -2.11
C ILE A 35 5.82 11.01 -0.68
N THR A 36 5.05 11.95 -0.12
CA THR A 36 5.24 12.38 1.28
C THR A 36 5.02 11.24 2.28
N GLU A 37 5.76 11.26 3.39
CA GLU A 37 5.67 10.26 4.46
C GLU A 37 4.23 10.11 4.99
N GLU A 38 3.50 11.21 5.16
CA GLU A 38 2.09 11.18 5.61
C GLU A 38 1.20 10.36 4.66
N LYS A 39 1.39 10.57 3.36
CA LYS A 39 0.59 9.87 2.34
C LYS A 39 1.00 8.41 2.24
N LEU A 40 2.29 8.09 2.41
CA LEU A 40 2.77 6.71 2.51
C LEU A 40 2.17 5.97 3.69
N LYS A 41 2.19 6.56 4.90
CA LYS A 41 1.56 5.95 6.09
C LYS A 41 0.08 5.66 5.88
N THR A 42 -0.63 6.54 5.19
CA THR A 42 -2.04 6.31 4.84
C THR A 42 -2.19 5.09 3.93
N ILE A 43 -1.35 4.97 2.89
CA ILE A 43 -1.38 3.84 1.94
C ILE A 43 -1.05 2.52 2.64
N ILE A 44 0.01 2.52 3.46
CA ILE A 44 0.44 1.35 4.25
C ILE A 44 -0.70 0.88 5.14
N THR A 45 -1.33 1.79 5.88
CA THR A 45 -2.48 1.48 6.75
C THR A 45 -3.64 0.89 5.96
N GLU A 46 -4.00 1.47 4.82
CA GLU A 46 -5.08 0.94 3.97
C GLU A 46 -4.80 -0.46 3.43
N ILE A 47 -3.54 -0.73 3.04
CA ILE A 47 -3.12 -2.05 2.54
C ILE A 47 -3.14 -3.07 3.68
N GLN A 48 -2.52 -2.74 4.83
CA GLN A 48 -2.50 -3.60 6.01
C GLN A 48 -3.91 -3.96 6.48
N GLU A 49 -4.83 -3.00 6.57
CA GLU A 49 -6.23 -3.28 6.92
C GLU A 49 -6.95 -4.12 5.86
N ALA A 50 -6.65 -3.94 4.56
CA ALA A 50 -7.25 -4.74 3.49
C ALA A 50 -6.80 -6.21 3.46
N VAL A 51 -5.61 -6.51 4.00
CA VAL A 51 -5.05 -7.88 4.04
C VAL A 51 -5.22 -8.55 5.40
N LYS A 52 -5.38 -7.79 6.48
CA LYS A 52 -5.44 -8.27 7.87
C LYS A 52 -6.45 -9.40 8.07
N GLU A 53 -7.72 -9.19 7.71
CA GLU A 53 -8.77 -10.21 7.86
C GLU A 53 -8.44 -11.49 7.06
N LYS A 54 -7.95 -11.33 5.82
CA LYS A 54 -7.60 -12.44 4.95
C LYS A 54 -6.39 -13.23 5.44
N ILE A 55 -5.41 -12.57 6.04
CA ILE A 55 -4.23 -13.22 6.63
C ILE A 55 -4.65 -14.02 7.87
N SER A 56 -5.51 -13.45 8.73
CA SER A 56 -6.06 -14.16 9.88
C SER A 56 -6.86 -15.41 9.48
N GLU A 57 -7.53 -15.41 8.32
CA GLU A 57 -8.18 -16.62 7.78
C GLU A 57 -7.20 -17.66 7.21
N ILE A 58 -6.02 -17.23 6.76
CA ILE A 58 -5.00 -18.11 6.18
C ILE A 58 -4.20 -18.82 7.26
N ILE A 59 -3.89 -18.11 8.35
CA ILE A 59 -3.13 -18.63 9.49
C ILE A 59 -4.11 -19.37 10.42
N PRO A 60 -4.07 -20.71 10.50
CA PRO A 60 -4.93 -21.44 11.42
C PRO A 60 -4.67 -21.03 12.87
N GLU A 61 -5.72 -21.01 13.70
CA GLU A 61 -5.62 -20.72 15.15
C GLU A 61 -4.64 -21.69 15.88
N ASP A 62 -4.50 -22.92 15.35
CA ASP A 62 -3.65 -23.99 15.90
C ASP A 62 -2.27 -24.12 15.22
N VAL A 63 -1.72 -23.05 14.63
CA VAL A 63 -0.34 -23.06 14.12
C VAL A 63 0.66 -23.17 15.27
N SER A 64 1.26 -24.36 15.42
CA SER A 64 2.31 -24.62 16.40
C SER A 64 3.72 -24.57 15.79
N GLU A 65 4.75 -24.55 16.65
CA GLU A 65 6.15 -24.60 16.20
C GLU A 65 6.52 -25.89 15.43
N ASP A 66 5.73 -26.96 15.62
CA ASP A 66 5.93 -28.27 15.00
C ASP A 66 5.31 -28.42 13.60
N ILE A 67 4.82 -27.34 13.00
CA ILE A 67 4.31 -27.40 11.61
C ILE A 67 5.43 -27.79 10.64
N SER A 68 5.11 -28.66 9.70
CA SER A 68 6.09 -29.10 8.70
C SER A 68 6.53 -27.96 7.79
N GLU A 69 7.75 -28.04 7.27
CA GLU A 69 8.27 -27.08 6.28
C GLU A 69 7.36 -26.94 5.05
N VAL A 70 6.69 -28.03 4.65
CA VAL A 70 5.70 -28.01 3.56
C VAL A 70 4.49 -27.14 3.93
N GLN A 71 4.00 -27.22 5.17
CA GLN A 71 2.90 -26.37 5.63
C GLN A 71 3.32 -24.91 5.75
N LYS A 72 4.52 -24.63 6.27
CA LYS A 72 5.09 -23.27 6.30
C LYS A 72 5.12 -22.66 4.90
N PHE A 73 5.62 -23.41 3.92
CA PHE A 73 5.67 -22.96 2.53
C PHE A 73 4.26 -22.68 1.97
N ILE A 74 3.29 -23.56 2.21
CA ILE A 74 1.90 -23.36 1.74
C ILE A 74 1.26 -22.12 2.37
N ILE A 75 1.48 -21.88 3.67
CA ILE A 75 0.96 -20.70 4.38
C ILE A 75 1.61 -19.44 3.79
N GLY A 76 2.94 -19.42 3.68
CA GLY A 76 3.69 -18.30 3.10
C GLY A 76 3.23 -17.96 1.69
N GLU A 77 3.07 -18.94 0.81
CA GLU A 77 2.57 -18.74 -0.56
C GLU A 77 1.16 -18.12 -0.60
N LYS A 78 0.27 -18.56 0.31
CA LYS A 78 -1.09 -18.01 0.40
C LYS A 78 -1.06 -16.55 0.88
N ILE A 79 -0.30 -16.26 1.92
CA ILE A 79 -0.12 -14.91 2.46
C ILE A 79 0.46 -14.00 1.36
N ALA A 80 1.57 -14.40 0.74
CA ALA A 80 2.23 -13.64 -0.31
C ALA A 80 1.27 -13.32 -1.46
N ARG A 81 0.43 -14.27 -1.87
CA ARG A 81 -0.58 -14.05 -2.92
C ARG A 81 -1.64 -13.02 -2.51
N VAL A 82 -2.15 -13.08 -1.28
CA VAL A 82 -3.13 -12.10 -0.79
C VAL A 82 -2.51 -10.71 -0.71
N VAL A 83 -1.36 -10.61 -0.03
CA VAL A 83 -0.63 -9.34 0.14
C VAL A 83 -0.32 -8.71 -1.21
N THR A 84 0.29 -9.48 -2.12
CA THR A 84 0.65 -8.98 -3.46
C THR A 84 -0.57 -8.49 -4.23
N LYS A 85 -1.70 -9.22 -4.18
CA LYS A 85 -2.90 -8.86 -4.93
C LYS A 85 -3.52 -7.55 -4.42
N ASP A 86 -3.68 -7.44 -3.11
CA ASP A 86 -4.36 -6.30 -2.50
C ASP A 86 -3.48 -5.05 -2.55
N ALA A 87 -2.19 -5.18 -2.22
CA ALA A 87 -1.21 -4.10 -2.35
C ALA A 87 -1.16 -3.58 -3.79
N LYS A 88 -1.06 -4.48 -4.79
CA LYS A 88 -1.04 -4.08 -6.21
C LYS A 88 -2.30 -3.33 -6.62
N THR A 89 -3.47 -3.76 -6.16
CA THR A 89 -4.74 -3.10 -6.49
C THR A 89 -4.77 -1.69 -5.92
N LYS A 90 -4.45 -1.53 -4.63
CA LYS A 90 -4.40 -0.23 -3.96
C LYS A 90 -3.37 0.73 -4.55
N LEU A 91 -2.19 0.23 -4.88
CA LEU A 91 -1.14 1.02 -5.52
C LEU A 91 -1.54 1.44 -6.95
N ALA A 92 -2.22 0.57 -7.71
CA ALA A 92 -2.72 0.92 -9.03
C ALA A 92 -3.79 2.02 -8.98
N ASP A 93 -4.73 1.95 -8.03
CA ASP A 93 -5.74 2.98 -7.82
C ASP A 93 -5.11 4.33 -7.49
N LEU A 94 -4.11 4.34 -6.61
CA LEU A 94 -3.35 5.55 -6.26
C LEU A 94 -2.67 6.17 -7.49
N VAL A 95 -1.96 5.36 -8.27
CA VAL A 95 -1.28 5.84 -9.49
C VAL A 95 -2.29 6.42 -10.47
N SER A 96 -3.46 5.79 -10.63
CA SER A 96 -4.54 6.31 -11.48
C SER A 96 -5.00 7.69 -11.03
N VAL A 97 -5.25 7.88 -9.73
CA VAL A 97 -5.67 9.17 -9.15
C VAL A 97 -4.60 10.25 -9.33
N ILE A 98 -3.32 9.91 -9.16
CA ILE A 98 -2.21 10.86 -9.35
C ILE A 98 -2.13 11.31 -10.81
N VAL A 99 -2.23 10.37 -11.75
CA VAL A 99 -2.16 10.67 -13.19
C VAL A 99 -3.32 11.57 -13.62
N GLU A 100 -4.54 11.26 -13.17
CA GLU A 100 -5.73 12.06 -13.47
C GLU A 100 -5.60 13.49 -12.95
N LYS A 101 -5.27 13.66 -11.66
CA LYS A 101 -5.07 14.98 -11.04
C LYS A 101 -3.96 15.78 -11.71
N THR A 102 -2.88 15.12 -12.11
CA THR A 102 -1.77 15.77 -12.82
C THR A 102 -2.24 16.32 -14.15
N TYR A 103 -3.08 15.57 -14.88
CA TYR A 103 -3.64 16.04 -16.15
C TYR A 103 -4.55 17.25 -15.97
N GLU A 104 -5.41 17.25 -14.94
CA GLU A 104 -6.28 18.38 -14.61
C GLU A 104 -5.47 19.65 -14.33
N VAL A 105 -4.47 19.56 -13.45
CA VAL A 105 -3.61 20.71 -13.10
C VAL A 105 -2.86 21.25 -14.32
N LEU A 106 -2.30 20.36 -15.15
CA LEU A 106 -1.60 20.80 -16.37
C LEU A 106 -2.54 21.45 -17.38
N TYR A 107 -3.79 20.97 -17.46
CA TYR A 107 -4.80 21.56 -18.33
C TYR A 107 -5.20 22.96 -17.86
N GLU A 108 -5.42 23.13 -16.56
CA GLU A 108 -5.72 24.43 -15.94
C GLU A 108 -4.57 25.41 -16.14
N LEU A 109 -3.34 25.02 -15.77
CA LEU A 109 -2.15 25.84 -15.93
C LEU A 109 -1.93 26.27 -17.39
N ARG A 110 -2.15 25.36 -18.35
CA ARG A 110 -2.04 25.70 -19.77
C ARG A 110 -3.02 26.80 -20.15
N ASN A 111 -4.26 26.73 -19.70
CA ASN A 111 -5.27 27.74 -20.06
C ASN A 111 -4.97 29.07 -19.38
N GLU A 112 -4.55 29.06 -18.12
CA GLU A 112 -4.13 30.26 -17.39
C GLU A 112 -2.97 30.97 -18.09
N ILE A 113 -1.91 30.24 -18.47
CA ILE A 113 -0.78 30.82 -19.23
C ILE A 113 -1.24 31.40 -20.56
N ILE A 114 -2.14 30.71 -21.26
CA ILE A 114 -2.67 31.19 -22.53
C ILE A 114 -3.43 32.50 -22.32
N GLU A 115 -4.35 32.54 -21.35
CA GLU A 115 -5.14 33.75 -21.02
C GLU A 115 -4.23 34.92 -20.65
N GLU A 116 -3.25 34.72 -19.75
CA GLU A 116 -2.30 35.75 -19.33
C GLU A 116 -1.48 36.30 -20.52
N VAL A 117 -0.96 35.43 -21.38
CA VAL A 117 -0.20 35.85 -22.58
C VAL A 117 -1.08 36.66 -23.54
N PHE A 118 -2.34 36.27 -23.75
CA PHE A 118 -3.23 37.02 -24.65
C PHE A 118 -3.58 38.40 -24.07
N GLU A 119 -3.87 38.49 -22.78
CA GLU A 119 -4.13 39.78 -22.10
C GLU A 119 -2.93 40.73 -22.20
N GLU A 120 -1.70 40.23 -22.00
CA GLU A 120 -0.47 41.04 -22.15
C GLU A 120 -0.28 41.55 -23.58
N THR A 121 -0.57 40.73 -24.60
CA THR A 121 -0.41 41.13 -26.00
C THR A 121 -1.45 42.14 -26.49
N GLU A 122 -2.66 42.15 -25.95
CA GLU A 122 -3.70 43.12 -26.32
C GLU A 122 -3.41 44.51 -25.74
N ILE A 123 -2.72 44.61 -24.60
CA ILE A 123 -2.36 45.88 -23.96
C ILE A 123 -1.22 46.59 -24.71
N GLU A 124 -0.25 45.86 -25.28
CA GLU A 124 0.86 46.45 -26.04
C GLU A 124 0.44 47.03 -27.41
N GLU A 125 -0.71 46.64 -27.97
CA GLU A 125 -1.22 47.19 -29.24
C GLU A 125 -2.02 48.51 -29.07
N GLU A 126 -2.41 48.87 -27.84
CA GLU A 126 -3.20 50.08 -27.55
C GLU A 126 -2.40 51.30 -27.02
N GLU A 127 -1.07 51.19 -26.82
CA GLU A 127 -0.15 52.31 -26.48
C GLU A 127 0.58 52.93 -27.68
#